data_AF-A0A524FHF0-F1
#
_entry.id   AF-A0A524FHF0-F1
#
_cell.length_a   1.000
_cell.length_b   1.000
_cell.length_c   1.000
_cell.angle_alpha   90.00
_cell.angle_beta   90.00
_cell.angle_gamma   90.00
#
_symmetry.space_group_name_H-M   'P 1'
#
loop_
_entity.id
_entity.type
_entity.pdbx_description
1 polymer ?
#
loop_
_entity_poly.entity_id
_entity_poly.type
_entity_poly.pdbx_seq_one_letter_code
_entity_poly.pdbx_strand_id
1 'polypeptide(L)'
;MPIGLVVMKWDERVGTEILAKYPEEIIVTDKTLMQVYSTHEYSGESGMISLMVGSLNIASYYTGPAKGCYVLLLLNLDDDPDSYETGLIDVSRMILQNLED
;
A
#
# COMPACT_ATOMS: atom_id res chain seq x y z
N MET A 1 6.68 14.43 -5.00
CA MET A 1 6.59 13.48 -6.12
C MET A 1 6.72 12.06 -5.58
N PRO A 2 5.93 11.09 -6.06
CA PRO A 2 6.02 9.72 -5.57
C PRO A 2 7.40 9.10 -5.79
N ILE A 3 7.89 8.44 -4.76
CA ILE A 3 9.18 7.73 -4.71
C ILE A 3 9.03 6.34 -5.33
N GLY A 4 7.88 5.70 -5.11
CA GLY A 4 7.55 4.44 -5.74
C GLY A 4 6.19 3.88 -5.34
N LEU A 5 5.86 2.73 -5.90
CA LEU A 5 4.62 1.99 -5.72
C LEU A 5 4.96 0.58 -5.25
N VAL A 6 4.24 0.08 -4.25
CA VAL A 6 4.36 -1.30 -3.75
C VAL A 6 2.99 -1.93 -3.68
N VAL A 7 2.89 -3.17 -4.15
CA VAL A 7 1.71 -4.01 -4.00
C VAL A 7 2.07 -5.13 -3.04
N MET A 8 1.31 -5.29 -1.97
CA MET A 8 1.52 -6.34 -0.99
C MET A 8 0.23 -7.09 -0.64
N LYS A 9 0.38 -8.25 -0.01
CA LYS A 9 -0.67 -9.04 0.63
C LYS A 9 -0.24 -9.45 2.03
N TRP A 10 -1.21 -9.85 2.84
CA TRP A 10 -0.98 -10.55 4.09
C TRP A 10 -1.14 -12.05 3.87
N ASP A 11 -0.14 -12.82 4.27
CA ASP A 11 -0.17 -14.27 4.34
C ASP A 11 -0.09 -14.71 5.80
N GLU A 12 -0.96 -15.65 6.22
CA GLU A 12 -1.04 -16.07 7.63
C GLU A 12 0.21 -16.80 8.14
N ARG A 13 1.05 -17.33 7.25
CA ARG A 13 2.25 -18.10 7.60
C ARG A 13 3.50 -17.26 7.59
N VAL A 14 3.64 -16.37 6.60
CA VAL A 14 4.86 -15.56 6.41
C VAL A 14 4.70 -14.09 6.77
N GLY A 15 3.48 -13.60 6.94
CA GLY A 15 3.16 -12.21 7.24
C GLY A 15 3.03 -11.36 5.98
N THR A 16 3.67 -10.19 5.95
CA THR A 16 3.58 -9.28 4.79
C THR A 16 4.40 -9.80 3.61
N GLU A 17 3.75 -9.96 2.46
CA GLU A 17 4.38 -10.40 1.20
C GLU A 17 4.28 -9.29 0.15
N ILE A 18 5.41 -8.90 -0.45
CA ILE A 18 5.43 -7.97 -1.60
C ILE A 18 5.18 -8.77 -2.88
N LEU A 19 4.12 -8.43 -3.61
CA LEU A 19 3.80 -9.02 -4.91
C LEU A 19 4.51 -8.30 -6.06
N ALA A 20 4.59 -6.97 -5.97
CA ALA A 20 5.23 -6.14 -6.98
C ALA A 20 5.70 -4.82 -6.36
N LYS A 21 6.74 -4.23 -6.97
CA LYS A 21 7.23 -2.91 -6.59
C LYS A 21 7.84 -2.19 -7.78
N TYR A 22 7.70 -0.87 -7.80
CA TYR A 22 8.31 -0.01 -8.80
C TYR A 22 8.81 1.29 -8.15
N PRO A 23 10.04 1.74 -8.42
CA PRO A 23 11.08 1.03 -9.18
C PRO A 23 11.52 -0.27 -8.47
N GLU A 24 12.14 -1.21 -9.19
CA GLU A 24 12.53 -2.53 -8.63
C GLU A 24 13.55 -2.41 -7.50
N GLU A 25 14.33 -1.34 -7.50
CA GLU A 25 15.35 -1.07 -6.49
C GLU A 25 14.77 -0.50 -5.19
N ILE A 26 13.46 -0.19 -5.14
CA ILE A 26 12.88 0.37 -3.93
C ILE A 26 12.98 -0.62 -2.77
N ILE A 27 13.45 -0.13 -1.63
CA ILE A 27 13.62 -0.92 -0.41
C ILE A 27 12.55 -0.46 0.57
N VAL A 28 11.66 -1.38 0.94
CA VAL A 28 10.65 -1.16 1.97
C VAL A 28 10.91 -2.16 3.09
N THR A 29 10.91 -1.66 4.33
CA THR A 29 11.18 -2.50 5.50
C THR A 29 9.94 -3.26 5.93
N ASP A 30 10.11 -4.46 6.48
CA ASP A 30 9.00 -5.24 7.04
C ASP A 30 8.21 -4.44 8.08
N LYS A 31 8.90 -3.62 8.88
CA LYS A 31 8.26 -2.71 9.83
C LYS A 31 7.26 -1.77 9.14
N THR A 32 7.63 -1.20 7.99
CA THR A 32 6.74 -0.32 7.22
C THR A 32 5.51 -1.08 6.72
N LEU A 33 5.72 -2.27 6.14
CA LEU A 33 4.63 -3.11 5.63
C LEU A 33 3.66 -3.52 6.77
N MET A 34 4.22 -3.93 7.91
CA MET A 34 3.46 -4.29 9.11
C MET A 34 2.63 -3.12 9.65
N GLN A 35 3.18 -1.91 9.67
CA GLN A 35 2.44 -0.73 10.11
C GLN A 35 1.25 -0.45 9.19
N VAL A 36 1.46 -0.50 7.86
CA VAL A 36 0.37 -0.34 6.88
C VAL A 36 -0.72 -1.38 7.09
N TYR A 37 -0.36 -2.66 7.20
CA TYR A 37 -1.29 -3.75 7.48
C TYR A 37 -2.09 -3.49 8.75
N SER A 38 -1.41 -3.23 9.87
CA SER A 38 -2.05 -3.05 11.17
C SER A 38 -3.04 -1.87 11.21
N THR A 39 -2.78 -0.81 10.46
CA THR A 39 -3.67 0.36 10.40
C THR A 39 -4.92 0.05 9.58
N HIS A 40 -4.80 -0.70 8.47
CA HIS A 40 -5.97 -1.13 7.70
C HIS A 40 -6.82 -2.15 8.45
N GLU A 41 -6.20 -3.13 9.12
CA GLU A 41 -6.92 -4.14 9.92
C GLU A 41 -7.74 -3.52 11.06
N TYR A 42 -7.30 -2.39 11.59
CA TYR A 42 -8.09 -1.65 12.58
C TYR A 42 -9.43 -1.17 12.01
N SER A 43 -9.46 -0.81 10.72
CA SER A 43 -10.70 -0.43 10.02
C SER A 43 -11.50 -1.64 9.54
N GLY A 44 -10.83 -2.70 9.10
CA GLY A 44 -11.44 -3.91 8.55
C GLY A 44 -12.20 -3.71 7.23
N GLU A 45 -12.21 -2.49 6.67
CA GLU A 45 -12.96 -2.13 5.47
C GLU A 45 -12.02 -1.74 4.33
N SER A 46 -12.48 -1.89 3.09
CA SER A 46 -11.75 -1.34 1.94
C SER A 46 -11.70 0.17 2.04
N GLY A 47 -10.54 0.78 1.78
CA GLY A 47 -10.41 2.22 1.88
C GLY A 47 -8.97 2.68 1.78
N MET A 48 -8.82 4.00 1.73
CA MET A 48 -7.51 4.62 1.81
C MET A 48 -7.19 5.03 3.25
N ILE A 49 -5.92 4.89 3.61
CA ILE A 49 -5.31 5.51 4.77
C ILE A 49 -4.08 6.31 4.34
N SER A 50 -3.75 7.27 5.18
CA SER A 50 -2.55 8.08 5.08
C SER A 50 -1.74 7.92 6.36
N LEU A 51 -0.46 7.60 6.22
CA LEU A 51 0.40 7.35 7.37
C LEU A 51 1.82 7.82 7.14
N MET A 52 2.48 8.22 8.23
CA MET A 52 3.89 8.59 8.24
C MET A 52 4.68 7.49 8.95
N VAL A 53 5.67 6.93 8.27
CA VAL A 53 6.58 5.91 8.81
C VAL A 53 8.01 6.42 8.74
N GLY A 54 8.54 6.87 9.88
CA GLY A 54 9.87 7.48 9.94
C GLY A 54 9.90 8.78 9.14
N SER A 55 10.68 8.81 8.05
CA SER A 55 10.78 9.95 7.13
C SER A 55 10.05 9.73 5.80
N LEU A 56 9.04 8.86 5.80
CA LEU A 56 8.29 8.47 4.60
C LEU A 56 6.80 8.72 4.84
N ASN A 57 6.17 9.48 3.93
CA ASN A 57 4.72 9.55 3.87
C ASN A 57 4.21 8.43 2.96
N ILE A 58 3.07 7.85 3.30
CA ILE A 58 2.49 6.72 2.56
C ILE A 58 0.99 6.98 2.38
N ALA A 59 0.54 6.93 1.13
CA ALA A 59 -0.86 6.73 0.79
C ALA A 59 -1.07 5.24 0.54
N SER A 60 -1.99 4.59 1.24
CA SER A 60 -2.22 3.16 1.11
C SER A 60 -3.70 2.86 0.90
N TYR A 61 -4.02 2.11 -0.15
CA TYR A 61 -5.36 1.64 -0.43
C TYR A 61 -5.46 0.13 -0.18
N TYR A 62 -6.38 -0.27 0.69
CA TYR A 62 -6.74 -1.66 0.92
C TYR A 62 -7.98 -2.04 0.12
N THR A 63 -7.90 -3.13 -0.62
CA THR A 63 -8.98 -3.58 -1.52
C THR A 63 -10.09 -4.33 -0.80
N GLY A 64 -10.00 -4.48 0.53
CA GLY A 64 -10.92 -5.26 1.33
C GLY A 64 -10.64 -6.77 1.30
N PRO A 65 -11.37 -7.54 2.14
CA PRO A 65 -11.06 -8.94 2.44
C PRO A 65 -11.24 -9.90 1.26
N ALA A 66 -12.02 -9.53 0.24
CA ALA A 66 -12.25 -10.40 -0.91
C ALA A 66 -10.98 -10.66 -1.74
N LYS A 67 -10.09 -9.66 -1.84
CA LYS A 67 -8.81 -9.77 -2.55
C LYS A 67 -7.60 -9.59 -1.65
N GLY A 68 -7.75 -8.97 -0.48
CA GLY A 68 -6.71 -8.90 0.55
C GLY A 68 -5.46 -8.11 0.13
N CYS A 69 -5.57 -7.22 -0.87
CA CYS A 69 -4.43 -6.55 -1.47
C CYS A 69 -4.29 -5.12 -0.96
N TYR A 70 -3.04 -4.69 -0.76
CA TYR A 70 -2.69 -3.35 -0.32
C TYR A 70 -1.82 -2.70 -1.38
N VAL A 71 -2.21 -1.52 -1.85
CA VAL A 71 -1.48 -0.72 -2.83
C VAL A 71 -0.94 0.51 -2.13
N LEU A 72 0.39 0.59 -2.02
CA LEU A 72 1.11 1.61 -1.27
C LEU A 72 1.82 2.54 -2.25
N LEU A 73 1.55 3.83 -2.15
CA LEU A 73 2.32 4.88 -2.80
C LEU A 73 3.26 5.50 -1.79
N LEU A 74 4.57 5.38 -2.02
CA LEU A 74 5.62 5.92 -1.16
C LEU A 74 5.93 7.35 -1.57
N LEU A 75 5.93 8.26 -0.60
CA LEU A 75 5.99 9.71 -0.82
C LEU A 75 7.05 10.36 0.07
N ASN A 76 7.52 11.55 -0.33
CA ASN A 76 8.42 12.34 0.53
C ASN A 76 7.62 12.97 1.68
N LEU A 77 8.32 13.44 2.72
CA LEU A 77 7.68 14.11 3.87
C LEU A 77 6.88 15.36 3.52
N ASP A 78 7.28 16.03 2.44
CA ASP A 78 6.64 17.27 1.98
C ASP A 78 5.40 17.02 1.11
N ASP A 79 5.17 15.76 0.69
CA ASP A 79 4.03 15.37 -0.12
C ASP A 79 2.83 15.04 0.79
N ASP A 80 1.66 15.59 0.45
CA ASP A 80 0.39 15.25 1.08
C ASP A 80 -0.17 13.93 0.50
N PRO A 81 -0.31 12.86 1.31
CA PRO A 81 -0.87 11.59 0.83
C PRO A 81 -2.30 11.69 0.34
N ASP A 82 -3.15 12.50 1.00
CA ASP A 82 -4.59 12.55 0.72
C ASP A 82 -4.86 13.09 -0.68
N SER A 83 -3.96 13.93 -1.19
CA SER A 83 -3.98 14.42 -2.57
C SER A 83 -3.93 13.32 -3.65
N TYR A 84 -3.54 12.08 -3.29
CA TYR A 84 -3.45 10.95 -4.22
C TYR A 84 -4.67 10.01 -4.16
N GLU A 85 -5.69 10.27 -3.33
CA GLU A 85 -6.77 9.33 -3.07
C GLU A 85 -7.49 8.83 -4.32
N THR A 86 -8.00 9.74 -5.13
CA THR A 86 -8.76 9.36 -6.35
C THR A 86 -7.89 8.56 -7.31
N GLY A 87 -6.64 9.00 -7.52
CA GLY A 87 -5.70 8.32 -8.40
C GLY A 87 -5.32 6.92 -7.90
N LEU A 88 -5.14 6.76 -6.59
CA LEU A 88 -4.77 5.48 -5.98
C LEU A 88 -5.93 4.48 -6.06
N ILE A 89 -7.18 4.93 -5.90
CA ILE A 89 -8.38 4.10 -6.10
C ILE A 89 -8.44 3.55 -7.53
N ASP A 90 -8.22 4.42 -8.52
CA ASP A 90 -8.29 4.01 -9.93
C ASP A 90 -7.14 3.06 -10.31
N VAL A 91 -5.91 3.37 -9.88
CA VAL A 91 -4.75 2.49 -10.06
C VAL A 91 -4.96 1.14 -9.39
N SER A 92 -5.52 1.12 -8.17
CA SER A 92 -5.80 -0.13 -7.45
C SER A 92 -6.78 -1.02 -8.22
N ARG A 93 -7.82 -0.45 -8.83
CA ARG A 93 -8.75 -1.20 -9.68
C ARG A 93 -8.04 -1.82 -10.89
N MET A 94 -7.16 -1.07 -11.54
CA MET A 94 -6.39 -1.56 -12.69
C MET A 94 -5.44 -2.69 -12.28
N ILE A 95 -4.74 -2.56 -11.15
CA ILE A 95 -3.85 -3.60 -10.62
C ILE A 95 -4.65 -4.87 -10.34
N LEU A 96 -5.79 -4.77 -9.66
CA LEU A 96 -6.63 -5.92 -9.33
C LEU A 96 -7.17 -6.68 -10.55
N GLN A 97 -7.44 -5.98 -11.66
CA GLN A 97 -7.89 -6.60 -12.91
C GLN A 97 -6.79 -7.40 -13.61
N ASN A 98 -5.52 -7.13 -13.31
CA ASN A 98 -4.36 -7.75 -13.94
C ASN A 98 -3.57 -8.63 -12.96
N LEU A 99 -4.00 -8.74 -11.70
CA LEU A 99 -3.42 -9.65 -10.75
C LEU A 99 -3.87 -11.07 -11.11
N GLU A 100 -2.92 -11.94 -11.44
CA GLU A 100 -3.17 -13.38 -11.55
C GLU A 100 -3.41 -13.96 -10.14
N ASP A 101 -4.31 -14.94 -10.02
CA ASP A 101 -4.63 -15.60 -8.74
C ASP A 101 -3.51 -16.58 -8.30
#